data_AF-D6X0V5-F1
#
_entry.id   AF-D6X0V5-F1
#
_cell.length_a   1.000
_cell.length_b   1.000
_cell.length_c   1.000
_cell.angle_alpha   90.00
_cell.angle_beta   90.00
_cell.angle_gamma   90.00
#
_symmetry.space_group_name_H-M   'P 1'
#
loop_
_entity.id
_entity.type
_entity.pdbx_description
1 polymer ?
#
loop_
_entity_poly.entity_id
_entity_poly.type
_entity_poly.pdbx_seq_one_letter_code
_entity_poly.pdbx_strand_id
1 'polypeptide(L)'
;MRDSGDRIRRERTSPTSSRTVLRRVLVLSEGRQFREAAAVLQKLNCNSVAAVAADLPLDFLAEGLPHSAQLLETLFNKLITSGQRPNVNAEQVLWQLVKLFASHEDPTLKTKVARLTQILVDYQPEFYRILATKKKALEHAIQGLGCHGLTPDASGLTHLHVAIKAELHRHIDAYKNALHRLDELGLAAANSKKPVDASHQRLLALHHSEVQQRLIDNKTLLTILDKPDLKQLRPLVDTLATRVQNDKEALFCVSQLKRLHPSCEEKPVAALLMAFARGCGALLELMQTPESPCSSDGYHSESEQDNDRGKDLIGRYASLYYQHRPRALEALDSLPELAHATQLKSKILFSVVVLAFRTCKNLRDTKLKETFRNLHLDCRTAAGQHLRDDVVRCLAACAETYPLGEAEHQVRALVCDTLKEYKCLETCTALRRYVGDVTRVAWLLVNQVPGYELDTDFQTPVRLKNDRHQRHHSADRTSDVVKAYLWPALVVQNVCVYKAVVVTGGT
;
A
#
# COMPACT_ATOMS: atom_id res chain seq x y z
N MET A 1 11.00 -70.84 -11.83
CA MET A 1 11.78 -69.81 -12.55
C MET A 1 10.94 -68.81 -13.37
N ARG A 2 9.61 -68.96 -13.52
CA ARG A 2 8.75 -67.93 -14.14
C ARG A 2 8.20 -66.87 -13.17
N ASP A 3 8.15 -67.15 -11.86
CA ASP A 3 7.65 -66.21 -10.85
C ASP A 3 8.60 -65.06 -10.48
N SER A 4 9.91 -65.21 -10.73
CA SER A 4 10.88 -64.15 -10.42
C SER A 4 10.89 -63.03 -11.47
N GLY A 5 10.46 -63.32 -12.71
CA GLY A 5 10.35 -62.34 -13.78
C GLY A 5 9.13 -61.42 -13.61
N ASP A 6 8.02 -61.95 -13.10
CA ASP A 6 6.80 -61.17 -12.87
C ASP A 6 6.87 -60.28 -11.62
N ARG A 7 7.67 -60.64 -10.61
CA ARG A 7 7.97 -59.74 -9.48
C ARG A 7 8.77 -58.50 -9.92
N ILE A 8 9.78 -58.68 -10.77
CA ILE A 8 10.60 -57.58 -11.28
C ILE A 8 9.81 -56.73 -12.29
N ARG A 9 8.81 -57.31 -12.98
CA ARG A 9 7.91 -56.57 -13.88
C ARG A 9 6.79 -55.84 -13.13
N ARG A 10 6.34 -56.33 -11.97
CA ARG A 10 5.34 -55.67 -11.08
C ARG A 10 5.89 -54.54 -10.23
N GLU A 11 7.20 -54.47 -9.98
CA GLU A 11 7.83 -53.31 -9.32
C GLU A 11 7.84 -52.02 -10.16
N ARG A 12 7.51 -52.10 -11.46
CA ARG A 12 7.39 -50.91 -12.32
C ARG A 12 6.05 -50.17 -12.18
N THR A 13 5.12 -50.65 -11.37
CA THR A 13 3.79 -50.04 -11.19
C THR A 13 3.29 -50.18 -9.74
N SER A 14 4.11 -49.83 -8.75
CA SER A 14 3.69 -49.65 -7.35
C SER A 14 3.78 -48.16 -6.95
N PRO A 15 2.85 -47.65 -6.11
CA PRO A 15 2.84 -46.27 -5.69
C PRO A 15 4.07 -46.00 -4.82
N THR A 16 5.12 -45.41 -5.39
CA THR A 16 6.27 -44.95 -4.61
C THR A 16 5.78 -43.96 -3.55
N SER A 17 5.92 -44.33 -2.27
CA SER A 17 5.61 -43.46 -1.14
C SER A 17 6.25 -42.08 -1.33
N SER A 18 5.48 -41.01 -1.10
CA SER A 18 5.93 -39.61 -1.19
C SER A 18 7.23 -39.37 -0.42
N ARG A 19 7.40 -40.06 0.72
CA ARG A 19 8.60 -39.97 1.58
C ARG A 19 9.86 -40.55 0.91
N THR A 20 9.73 -41.66 0.18
CA THR A 20 10.86 -42.26 -0.55
C THR A 20 11.27 -41.38 -1.73
N VAL A 21 10.29 -40.77 -2.39
CA VAL A 21 10.55 -39.85 -3.51
C VAL A 21 11.20 -38.56 -3.01
N LEU A 22 10.69 -37.97 -1.93
CA LEU A 22 11.27 -36.79 -1.30
C LEU A 22 12.76 -37.02 -0.96
N ARG A 23 13.07 -38.14 -0.28
CA ARG A 23 14.46 -38.51 0.04
C ARG A 23 15.34 -38.61 -1.20
N ARG A 24 14.83 -39.24 -2.27
CA ARG A 24 15.57 -39.37 -3.53
C ARG A 24 15.83 -38.00 -4.18
N VAL A 25 14.84 -37.11 -4.21
CA VAL A 25 14.98 -35.75 -4.74
C VAL A 25 16.01 -34.96 -3.93
N LEU A 26 15.99 -35.07 -2.60
CA LEU A 26 16.95 -34.40 -1.72
C LEU A 26 18.38 -34.87 -1.95
N VAL A 27 18.63 -36.19 -1.98
CA VAL A 27 19.98 -36.75 -2.22
C VAL A 27 20.53 -36.32 -3.58
N LEU A 28 19.69 -36.32 -4.63
CA LEU A 28 20.10 -35.85 -5.95
C LEU A 28 20.39 -34.34 -5.95
N SER A 29 19.60 -33.53 -5.24
CA SER A 29 19.84 -32.09 -5.11
C SER A 29 21.09 -31.77 -4.29
N GLU A 30 21.39 -32.53 -3.24
CA GLU A 30 22.67 -32.45 -2.49
C GLU A 30 23.87 -32.76 -3.38
N GLY A 31 23.76 -33.76 -4.25
CA GLY A 31 24.75 -34.07 -5.29
C GLY A 31 24.79 -33.08 -6.47
N ARG A 32 24.01 -31.99 -6.43
CA ARG A 32 23.83 -31.01 -7.54
C ARG A 32 23.31 -31.63 -8.85
N GLN A 33 22.73 -32.82 -8.79
CA GLN A 33 22.12 -33.53 -9.93
C GLN A 33 20.66 -33.06 -10.14
N PHE A 34 20.44 -31.75 -10.26
CA PHE A 34 19.10 -31.14 -10.32
C PHE A 34 18.25 -31.63 -11.51
N ARG A 35 18.89 -31.99 -12.64
CA ARG A 35 18.19 -32.56 -13.81
C ARG A 35 17.61 -33.94 -13.53
N GLU A 36 18.35 -34.77 -12.81
CA GLU A 36 17.89 -36.12 -12.44
C GLU A 36 16.79 -36.03 -11.38
N ALA A 37 16.92 -35.10 -10.43
CA ALA A 37 15.88 -34.79 -9.47
C ALA A 37 14.57 -34.33 -10.17
N ALA A 38 14.68 -33.50 -11.21
CA ALA A 38 13.54 -33.05 -12.00
C ALA A 38 12.86 -34.22 -12.72
N ALA A 39 13.64 -35.14 -13.30
CA ALA A 39 13.10 -36.33 -13.96
C ALA A 39 12.36 -37.27 -12.99
N VAL A 40 12.75 -37.30 -11.70
CA VAL A 40 12.02 -38.02 -10.66
C VAL A 40 10.68 -37.36 -10.37
N LEU A 41 10.62 -36.03 -10.19
CA LEU A 41 9.37 -35.29 -9.98
C LEU A 41 8.41 -35.40 -11.17
N GLN A 42 8.94 -35.39 -12.40
CA GLN A 42 8.13 -35.44 -13.62
C GLN A 42 7.26 -36.71 -13.72
N LYS A 43 7.71 -37.82 -13.12
CA LYS A 43 7.05 -39.14 -13.13
C LYS A 43 5.95 -39.28 -12.07
N LEU A 44 5.81 -38.32 -11.17
CA LEU A 44 4.80 -38.36 -10.11
C LEU A 44 3.40 -38.02 -10.63
N ASN A 45 2.39 -38.63 -10.00
CA ASN A 45 0.98 -38.26 -10.16
C ASN A 45 0.65 -36.98 -9.37
N CYS A 46 -0.44 -36.30 -9.72
CA CYS A 46 -0.85 -35.02 -9.14
C CYS A 46 -0.85 -35.01 -7.60
N ASN A 47 -1.48 -36.02 -6.98
CA ASN A 47 -1.60 -36.09 -5.51
C ASN A 47 -0.25 -36.33 -4.80
N SER A 48 0.66 -37.09 -5.41
CA SER A 48 1.98 -37.34 -4.83
C SER A 48 2.89 -36.12 -4.95
N VAL A 49 2.71 -35.28 -5.98
CA VAL A 49 3.49 -34.05 -6.15
C VAL A 49 3.19 -33.06 -5.03
N ALA A 50 1.92 -32.82 -4.69
CA ALA A 50 1.59 -31.87 -3.63
C ALA A 50 2.08 -32.34 -2.25
N ALA A 51 2.00 -33.64 -1.96
CA ALA A 51 2.54 -34.22 -0.73
C ALA A 51 4.07 -34.06 -0.65
N VAL A 52 4.79 -34.30 -1.76
CA VAL A 52 6.25 -34.07 -1.81
C VAL A 52 6.58 -32.59 -1.70
N ALA A 53 5.81 -31.71 -2.36
CA ALA A 53 6.03 -30.28 -2.36
C ALA A 53 5.87 -29.65 -0.97
N ALA A 54 4.90 -30.10 -0.18
CA ALA A 54 4.67 -29.60 1.18
C ALA A 54 5.85 -29.85 2.13
N ASP A 55 6.58 -30.95 1.93
CA ASP A 55 7.72 -31.36 2.77
C ASP A 55 9.09 -30.99 2.16
N LEU A 56 9.13 -30.34 0.99
CA LEU A 56 10.35 -30.02 0.28
C LEU A 56 10.96 -28.70 0.80
N PRO A 57 12.22 -28.68 1.28
CA PRO A 57 12.90 -27.47 1.70
C PRO A 57 13.25 -26.61 0.47
N LEU A 58 12.36 -25.68 0.14
CA LEU A 58 12.58 -24.75 -0.97
C LEU A 58 13.78 -23.85 -0.77
N ASP A 59 14.16 -23.54 0.48
CA ASP A 59 15.34 -22.74 0.81
C ASP A 59 16.60 -23.33 0.16
N PHE A 60 16.81 -24.62 0.36
CA PHE A 60 17.96 -25.35 -0.15
C PHE A 60 18.00 -25.36 -1.69
N LEU A 61 16.83 -25.54 -2.33
CA LEU A 61 16.74 -25.53 -3.79
C LEU A 61 16.92 -24.13 -4.36
N ALA A 62 16.42 -23.09 -3.68
CA ALA A 62 16.60 -21.72 -4.09
C ALA A 62 18.09 -21.33 -4.05
N GLU A 63 18.82 -21.72 -2.99
CA GLU A 63 20.27 -21.48 -2.89
C GLU A 63 21.07 -22.09 -4.06
N GLY A 64 20.59 -23.20 -4.62
CA GLY A 64 21.17 -23.85 -5.80
C GLY A 64 20.95 -23.14 -7.14
N LEU A 65 20.17 -22.04 -7.18
CA LEU A 65 19.95 -21.28 -8.41
C LEU A 65 21.26 -20.64 -8.91
N PRO A 66 21.47 -20.55 -10.24
CA PRO A 66 20.53 -20.86 -11.32
C PRO A 66 20.47 -22.35 -11.70
N HIS A 67 21.32 -23.22 -11.15
CA HIS A 67 21.44 -24.63 -11.56
C HIS A 67 20.21 -25.47 -11.20
N SER A 68 19.52 -25.12 -10.12
CA SER A 68 18.27 -25.75 -9.69
C SER A 68 17.02 -25.27 -10.45
N ALA A 69 17.15 -24.32 -11.38
CA ALA A 69 16.00 -23.70 -12.05
C ALA A 69 15.08 -24.74 -12.71
N GLN A 70 15.64 -25.69 -13.47
CA GLN A 70 14.87 -26.75 -14.13
C GLN A 70 14.08 -27.64 -13.16
N LEU A 71 14.63 -27.90 -11.96
CA LEU A 71 13.95 -28.67 -10.92
C LEU A 71 12.74 -27.90 -10.37
N LEU A 72 12.94 -26.61 -10.08
CA LEU A 72 11.88 -25.73 -9.59
C LEU A 72 10.80 -25.49 -10.65
N GLU A 73 11.18 -25.33 -11.92
CA GLU A 73 10.25 -25.27 -13.06
C GLU A 73 9.35 -26.51 -13.11
N THR A 74 9.97 -27.70 -13.01
CA THR A 74 9.24 -28.98 -13.05
C THR A 74 8.27 -29.09 -11.88
N LEU A 75 8.70 -28.69 -10.68
CA LEU A 75 7.87 -28.69 -9.48
C LEU A 75 6.65 -27.78 -9.63
N PHE A 76 6.87 -26.49 -9.91
CA PHE A 76 5.79 -25.51 -9.97
C PHE A 76 4.85 -25.76 -11.15
N ASN A 77 5.37 -26.16 -12.31
CA ASN A 77 4.53 -26.51 -13.46
C ASN A 77 3.59 -27.68 -13.14
N LYS A 78 4.12 -28.73 -12.47
CA LYS A 78 3.29 -29.86 -12.01
C LYS A 78 2.23 -29.43 -11.00
N LEU A 79 2.56 -28.54 -10.07
CA LEU A 79 1.59 -28.00 -9.11
C LEU A 79 0.48 -27.23 -9.83
N ILE A 80 0.82 -26.37 -10.80
CA ILE A 80 -0.16 -25.65 -11.63
C ILE A 80 -1.06 -26.65 -12.38
N THR A 81 -0.47 -27.60 -13.12
CA THR A 81 -1.25 -28.59 -13.91
C THR A 81 -2.13 -29.48 -13.01
N SER A 82 -1.70 -29.74 -11.78
CA SER A 82 -2.48 -30.53 -10.82
C SER A 82 -3.65 -29.78 -10.19
N GLY A 83 -3.70 -28.44 -10.31
CA GLY A 83 -4.64 -27.59 -9.59
C GLY A 83 -4.41 -27.52 -8.07
N GLN A 84 -3.38 -28.20 -7.54
CA GLN A 84 -3.06 -28.21 -6.12
C GLN A 84 -2.04 -27.13 -5.79
N ARG A 85 -2.42 -26.22 -4.88
CA ARG A 85 -1.56 -25.14 -4.37
C ARG A 85 -1.25 -25.38 -2.88
N PRO A 86 -0.34 -26.32 -2.55
CA PRO A 86 0.13 -26.46 -1.18
C PRO A 86 0.78 -25.15 -0.71
N ASN A 87 0.79 -24.90 0.60
CA ASN A 87 1.37 -23.69 1.17
C ASN A 87 2.91 -23.77 1.17
N VAL A 88 3.51 -23.67 -0.01
CA VAL A 88 4.97 -23.67 -0.21
C VAL A 88 5.47 -22.22 -0.24
N ASN A 89 6.62 -21.97 0.38
CA ASN A 89 7.25 -20.66 0.42
C ASN A 89 7.92 -20.29 -0.92
N ALA A 90 7.12 -20.16 -1.98
CA ALA A 90 7.59 -19.81 -3.32
C ALA A 90 8.18 -18.38 -3.39
N GLU A 91 7.81 -17.50 -2.45
CA GLU A 91 8.34 -16.14 -2.34
C GLU A 91 9.87 -16.16 -2.11
N GLN A 92 10.40 -17.18 -1.44
CA GLN A 92 11.84 -17.30 -1.26
C GLN A 92 12.59 -17.53 -2.57
N VAL A 93 12.04 -18.36 -3.46
CA VAL A 93 12.61 -18.59 -4.79
C VAL A 93 12.65 -17.27 -5.57
N LEU A 94 11.58 -16.49 -5.46
CA LEU A 94 11.48 -15.16 -6.05
C LEU A 94 12.59 -14.22 -5.57
N TRP A 95 12.78 -14.09 -4.25
CA TRP A 95 13.80 -13.20 -3.68
C TRP A 95 15.23 -13.68 -3.98
N GLN A 96 15.44 -14.98 -4.10
CA GLN A 96 16.73 -15.52 -4.49
C GLN A 96 17.05 -15.25 -5.97
N LEU A 97 16.06 -15.22 -6.86
CA LEU A 97 16.23 -14.75 -8.23
C LEU A 97 16.58 -13.25 -8.28
N VAL A 98 15.89 -12.41 -7.50
CA VAL A 98 16.25 -10.98 -7.36
C VAL A 98 17.69 -10.83 -6.88
N LYS A 99 18.10 -11.61 -5.89
CA LYS A 99 19.47 -11.60 -5.36
C LYS A 99 20.49 -11.99 -6.43
N LEU A 100 20.21 -13.01 -7.24
CA LEU A 100 21.08 -13.43 -8.34
C LEU A 100 21.26 -12.30 -9.35
N PHE A 101 20.18 -11.64 -9.78
CA PHE A 101 20.27 -10.49 -10.67
C PHE A 101 20.93 -9.26 -10.03
N ALA A 102 20.83 -9.11 -8.70
CA ALA A 102 21.49 -8.03 -7.98
C ALA A 102 23.00 -8.26 -7.78
N SER A 103 23.44 -9.53 -7.73
CA SER A 103 24.80 -9.93 -7.35
C SER A 103 25.67 -10.36 -8.53
N HIS A 104 25.06 -10.80 -9.64
CA HIS A 104 25.76 -11.33 -10.80
C HIS A 104 25.35 -10.61 -12.08
N GLU A 105 26.35 -10.20 -12.84
CA GLU A 105 26.20 -9.68 -14.21
C GLU A 105 26.50 -10.80 -15.22
N ASP A 106 25.84 -11.95 -15.09
CA ASP A 106 25.91 -13.02 -16.11
C ASP A 106 24.86 -12.75 -17.19
N PRO A 107 25.24 -12.45 -18.45
CA PRO A 107 24.29 -12.18 -19.53
C PRO A 107 23.41 -13.39 -19.86
N THR A 108 23.85 -14.61 -19.54
CA THR A 108 23.09 -15.85 -19.73
C THR A 108 22.13 -16.16 -18.58
N LEU A 109 22.17 -15.38 -17.48
CA LEU A 109 21.29 -15.60 -16.33
C LEU A 109 19.81 -15.45 -16.71
N LYS A 110 19.48 -14.42 -17.50
CA LYS A 110 18.11 -14.17 -17.98
C LYS A 110 17.55 -15.40 -18.70
N THR A 111 18.32 -16.02 -19.60
CA THR A 111 17.86 -17.20 -20.36
C THR A 111 17.71 -18.44 -19.48
N LYS A 112 18.59 -18.64 -18.50
CA LYS A 112 18.56 -19.78 -17.56
C LYS A 112 17.34 -19.78 -16.63
N VAL A 113 16.79 -18.60 -16.30
CA VAL A 113 15.71 -18.45 -15.30
C VAL A 113 14.41 -17.87 -15.85
N ALA A 114 14.36 -17.52 -17.15
CA ALA A 114 13.17 -16.95 -17.78
C ALA A 114 11.93 -17.84 -17.63
N ARG A 115 12.07 -19.14 -17.93
CA ARG A 115 10.96 -20.09 -17.84
C ARG A 115 10.50 -20.28 -16.39
N LEU A 116 11.42 -20.42 -15.44
CA LEU A 116 11.10 -20.43 -14.01
C LEU A 116 10.32 -19.18 -13.59
N THR A 117 10.77 -18.00 -14.04
CA THR A 117 10.13 -16.73 -13.70
C THR A 117 8.68 -16.69 -14.19
N GLN A 118 8.42 -17.12 -15.41
CA GLN A 118 7.07 -17.19 -15.96
C GLN A 118 6.18 -18.14 -15.15
N ILE A 119 6.68 -19.35 -14.88
CA ILE A 119 5.96 -20.36 -14.11
C ILE A 119 5.64 -19.86 -12.68
N LEU A 120 6.53 -19.08 -12.06
CA LEU A 120 6.28 -18.49 -10.74
C LEU A 120 5.13 -17.48 -10.75
N VAL A 121 4.99 -16.68 -11.82
CA VAL A 121 3.86 -15.75 -11.99
C VAL A 121 2.56 -16.51 -12.22
N ASP A 122 2.59 -17.54 -13.06
CA ASP A 122 1.42 -18.40 -13.31
C ASP A 122 0.97 -19.12 -12.02
N TYR A 123 1.94 -19.51 -11.17
CA TYR A 123 1.69 -20.12 -9.87
C TYR A 123 1.10 -19.11 -8.86
N GLN A 124 1.69 -17.91 -8.76
CA GLN A 124 1.26 -16.83 -7.86
C GLN A 124 1.34 -15.45 -8.56
N PRO A 125 0.21 -14.95 -9.12
CA PRO A 125 0.18 -13.69 -9.86
C PRO A 125 0.58 -12.46 -9.02
N GLU A 126 0.39 -12.51 -7.70
CA GLU A 126 0.76 -11.43 -6.78
C GLU A 126 2.27 -11.14 -6.74
N PHE A 127 3.12 -12.07 -7.18
CA PHE A 127 4.58 -11.89 -7.20
C PHE A 127 5.02 -10.69 -8.05
N TYR A 128 4.34 -10.46 -9.17
CA TYR A 128 4.59 -9.30 -10.00
C TYR A 128 4.37 -7.99 -9.21
N ARG A 129 3.25 -7.91 -8.48
CA ARG A 129 2.91 -6.72 -7.67
C ARG A 129 3.86 -6.55 -6.48
N ILE A 130 4.23 -7.64 -5.82
CA ILE A 130 5.19 -7.63 -4.70
C ILE A 130 6.54 -7.08 -5.16
N LEU A 131 7.05 -7.56 -6.30
CA LEU A 131 8.30 -7.08 -6.89
C LEU A 131 8.22 -5.61 -7.33
N ALA A 132 7.14 -5.22 -8.02
CA ALA A 132 6.96 -3.83 -8.47
C ALA A 132 6.90 -2.87 -7.28
N THR A 133 6.18 -3.24 -6.23
CA THR A 133 6.08 -2.45 -4.99
C THR A 133 7.44 -2.34 -4.31
N LYS A 134 8.20 -3.44 -4.23
CA LYS A 134 9.52 -3.44 -3.62
C LYS A 134 10.52 -2.61 -4.41
N LYS A 135 10.54 -2.74 -5.74
CA LYS A 135 11.38 -1.93 -6.64
C LYS A 135 11.14 -0.44 -6.37
N LYS A 136 9.87 -0.01 -6.36
CA LYS A 136 9.51 1.38 -6.09
C LYS A 136 9.97 1.86 -4.70
N ALA A 137 9.82 1.02 -3.67
CA ALA A 137 10.29 1.35 -2.32
C ALA A 137 11.83 1.53 -2.27
N LEU A 138 12.59 0.67 -2.97
CA LEU A 138 14.04 0.79 -3.07
C LEU A 138 14.43 2.08 -3.82
N GLU A 139 13.77 2.38 -4.95
CA GLU A 139 13.99 3.61 -5.73
C GLU A 139 13.67 4.87 -4.92
N HIS A 140 12.58 4.86 -4.16
CA HIS A 140 12.23 5.97 -3.26
C HIS A 140 13.31 6.20 -2.19
N ALA A 141 13.79 5.13 -1.55
CA ALA A 141 14.86 5.23 -0.57
C ALA A 141 16.17 5.77 -1.20
N ILE A 142 16.50 5.36 -2.44
CA ILE A 142 17.67 5.90 -3.18
C ILE A 142 17.50 7.39 -3.45
N GLN A 143 16.32 7.83 -3.89
CA GLN A 143 16.03 9.24 -4.12
C GLN A 143 16.15 10.07 -2.83
N GLY A 144 15.61 9.55 -1.72
CA GLY A 144 15.70 10.19 -0.41
C GLY A 144 17.15 10.34 0.09
N LEU A 145 18.02 9.38 -0.19
CA LEU A 145 19.47 9.50 0.08
C LEU A 145 20.08 10.67 -0.71
N GLY A 146 19.63 10.91 -1.95
CA GLY A 146 20.07 12.04 -2.78
C GLY A 146 19.76 13.42 -2.18
N CYS A 147 18.75 13.54 -1.31
CA CYS A 147 18.37 14.81 -0.66
C CYS A 147 19.32 15.24 0.49
N HIS A 148 20.33 14.43 0.82
CA HIS A 148 21.30 14.71 1.89
C HIS A 148 22.46 15.62 1.46
N GLY A 149 22.38 16.23 0.28
CA GLY A 149 23.37 17.17 -0.25
C GLY A 149 23.51 18.47 0.55
N LEU A 150 24.12 19.48 -0.06
CA LEU A 150 24.27 20.80 0.57
C LEU A 150 22.92 21.52 0.66
N THR A 151 22.76 22.32 1.71
CA THR A 151 21.59 23.14 1.99
C THR A 151 21.93 24.60 1.71
N PRO A 152 21.05 25.37 1.05
CA PRO A 152 21.25 26.79 0.86
C PRO A 152 21.13 27.54 2.19
N ASP A 153 22.08 28.44 2.44
CA ASP A 153 22.14 29.39 3.54
C ASP A 153 22.43 30.79 2.96
N ALA A 154 22.30 31.83 3.78
CA ALA A 154 22.50 33.23 3.40
C ALA A 154 23.88 33.51 2.78
N SER A 155 24.90 32.70 3.08
CA SER A 155 26.27 32.81 2.56
C SER A 155 26.59 31.82 1.42
N GLY A 156 25.62 31.01 0.96
CA GLY A 156 25.82 30.00 -0.08
C GLY A 156 25.41 28.59 0.35
N LEU A 157 25.98 27.55 -0.27
CA LEU A 157 25.65 26.15 0.02
C LEU A 157 26.51 25.61 1.17
N THR A 158 25.88 25.14 2.25
CA THR A 158 26.57 24.59 3.43
C THR A 158 25.93 23.28 3.89
N HIS A 159 26.54 22.58 4.85
CA HIS A 159 25.88 21.43 5.46
C HIS A 159 24.72 21.87 6.36
N LEU A 160 23.61 21.13 6.33
CA LEU A 160 22.39 21.46 7.08
C LEU A 160 22.66 21.76 8.56
N HIS A 161 23.50 20.97 9.23
CA HIS A 161 23.79 21.18 10.65
C HIS A 161 24.54 22.50 10.91
N VAL A 162 25.40 22.91 9.97
CA VAL A 162 26.11 24.19 10.04
C VAL A 162 25.13 25.35 9.83
N ALA A 163 24.25 25.25 8.84
CA ALA A 163 23.19 26.23 8.59
C ALA A 163 22.26 26.39 9.81
N ILE A 164 21.77 25.29 10.39
CA ILE A 164 20.93 25.32 11.60
C ILE A 164 21.68 25.97 12.76
N LYS A 165 22.94 25.60 12.97
CA LYS A 165 23.77 26.20 14.02
C LYS A 165 23.90 27.71 13.82
N ALA A 166 24.25 28.16 12.62
CA ALA A 166 24.41 29.58 12.31
C ALA A 166 23.10 30.34 12.54
N GLU A 167 21.97 29.78 12.11
CA GLU A 167 20.66 30.39 12.29
C GLU A 167 20.27 30.53 13.77
N LEU A 168 20.48 29.48 14.57
CA LEU A 168 20.22 29.54 16.00
C LEU A 168 21.06 30.62 16.71
N HIS A 169 22.32 30.82 16.31
CA HIS A 169 23.14 31.92 16.85
C HIS A 169 22.56 33.29 16.46
N ARG A 170 22.10 33.47 15.21
CA ARG A 170 21.42 34.70 14.76
C ARG A 170 20.16 35.00 15.56
N HIS A 171 19.34 33.99 15.86
CA HIS A 171 18.18 34.12 16.74
C HIS A 171 18.57 34.57 18.15
N ILE A 172 19.58 33.93 18.75
CA ILE A 172 20.06 34.28 20.09
C ILE A 172 20.50 35.76 20.13
N ASP A 173 21.28 36.20 19.16
CA ASP A 173 21.78 37.58 19.12
C ASP A 173 20.65 38.59 18.89
N ALA A 174 19.70 38.29 18.01
CA ALA A 174 18.53 39.14 17.78
C ALA A 174 17.67 39.28 19.05
N TYR A 175 17.39 38.18 19.75
CA TYR A 175 16.59 38.21 20.97
C TYR A 175 17.32 38.88 22.14
N LYS A 176 18.64 38.68 22.28
CA LYS A 176 19.44 39.42 23.27
C LYS A 176 19.37 40.93 23.03
N ASN A 177 19.50 41.36 21.77
CA ASN A 177 19.40 42.77 21.41
C ASN A 177 17.99 43.34 21.67
N ALA A 178 16.93 42.58 21.35
CA ALA A 178 15.56 42.99 21.63
C ALA A 178 15.29 43.11 23.14
N LEU A 179 15.78 42.15 23.95
CA LEU A 179 15.68 42.20 25.41
C LEU A 179 16.39 43.43 25.98
N HIS A 180 17.62 43.71 25.54
CA HIS A 180 18.35 44.91 25.97
C HIS A 180 17.59 46.21 25.66
N ARG A 181 16.95 46.30 24.48
CA ARG A 181 16.10 47.45 24.13
C ARG A 181 14.83 47.52 24.97
N LEU A 182 14.20 46.39 25.28
CA LEU A 182 13.06 46.35 26.18
C LEU A 182 13.43 46.78 27.61
N ASP A 183 14.62 46.43 28.10
CA ASP A 183 15.11 46.86 29.41
C ASP A 183 15.33 48.39 29.45
N GLU A 184 15.92 48.97 28.40
CA GLU A 184 16.06 50.44 28.27
C GLU A 184 14.69 51.15 28.25
N LEU A 185 13.71 50.61 27.52
CA LEU A 185 12.34 51.14 27.47
C LEU A 185 11.59 50.93 28.79
N GLY A 186 11.85 49.82 29.49
CA GLY A 186 11.29 49.52 30.81
C GLY A 186 11.81 50.45 31.90
N LEU A 187 13.09 50.84 31.83
CA LEU A 187 13.68 51.87 32.69
C LEU A 187 13.04 53.25 32.45
N ALA A 188 12.68 53.58 31.20
CA ALA A 188 11.91 54.78 30.88
C ALA A 188 10.46 54.71 31.40
N ALA A 189 9.84 53.52 31.38
CA ALA A 189 8.47 53.31 31.85
C ALA A 189 8.34 53.34 33.39
N ALA A 190 9.39 52.98 34.14
CA ALA A 190 9.39 52.96 35.61
C ALA A 190 9.21 54.34 36.25
N ASN A 191 9.51 55.43 35.53
CA ASN A 191 9.22 56.81 35.97
C ASN A 191 7.73 57.19 35.85
N SER A 192 6.90 56.36 35.22
CA SER A 192 5.46 56.58 35.10
C SER A 192 4.70 55.66 36.08
N LYS A 193 3.90 56.24 36.99
CA LYS A 193 3.04 55.50 37.92
C LYS A 193 2.22 54.42 37.17
N LYS A 194 2.09 53.25 37.82
CA LYS A 194 1.54 51.97 37.35
C LYS A 194 0.44 52.06 36.27
N PRO A 195 0.39 51.12 35.29
CA PRO A 195 -0.38 51.26 34.05
C PRO A 195 -1.89 50.94 34.17
N VAL A 196 -2.40 50.70 35.38
CA VAL A 196 -3.73 50.09 35.56
C VAL A 196 -4.86 51.13 35.44
N ASP A 197 -4.55 52.42 35.57
CA ASP A 197 -5.49 53.53 35.35
C ASP A 197 -5.09 54.39 34.14
N ALA A 198 -4.86 53.76 32.98
CA ALA A 198 -4.69 54.48 31.72
C ALA A 198 -6.05 55.07 31.28
N SER A 199 -6.51 56.10 32.00
CA SER A 199 -7.78 56.76 31.72
C SER A 199 -7.76 57.35 30.30
N HIS A 200 -8.92 57.31 29.65
CA HIS A 200 -9.14 57.90 28.34
C HIS A 200 -8.63 59.36 28.26
N GLN A 201 -8.63 60.10 29.38
CA GLN A 201 -8.06 61.46 29.47
C GLN A 201 -6.55 61.52 29.25
N ARG A 202 -5.78 60.50 29.65
CA ARG A 202 -4.31 60.49 29.46
C ARG A 202 -3.94 60.22 28.00
N LEU A 203 -4.73 59.39 27.31
CA LEU A 203 -4.61 59.19 25.86
C LEU A 203 -4.98 60.47 25.08
N LEU A 204 -5.95 61.25 25.59
CA LEU A 204 -6.34 62.55 25.03
C LEU A 204 -5.33 63.67 25.33
N ALA A 205 -4.40 63.46 26.27
CA ALA A 205 -3.37 64.43 26.67
C ALA A 205 -1.98 64.14 26.06
N LEU A 206 -1.88 63.15 25.16
CA LEU A 206 -0.61 62.81 24.52
C LEU A 206 -0.14 63.94 23.59
N HIS A 207 1.09 64.37 23.79
CA HIS A 207 1.74 65.32 22.89
C HIS A 207 2.33 64.62 21.66
N HIS A 208 2.46 65.36 20.56
CA HIS A 208 3.02 64.84 19.30
C HIS A 208 4.41 64.21 19.49
N SER A 209 5.27 64.84 20.29
CA SER A 209 6.62 64.34 20.60
C SER A 209 6.61 62.97 21.30
N GLU A 210 5.63 62.71 22.18
CA GLU A 210 5.50 61.43 22.89
C GLU A 210 5.03 60.32 21.94
N VAL A 211 4.10 60.64 21.04
CA VAL A 211 3.65 59.70 20.00
C VAL A 211 4.79 59.38 19.03
N GLN A 212 5.58 60.39 18.64
CA GLN A 212 6.74 60.24 17.78
C GLN A 212 7.81 59.34 18.44
N GLN A 213 8.12 59.57 19.71
CA GLN A 213 9.09 58.73 20.45
C GLN A 213 8.60 57.28 20.53
N ARG A 214 7.33 57.06 20.90
CA ARG A 214 6.73 55.72 20.94
C ARG A 214 6.80 55.01 19.57
N LEU A 215 6.59 55.74 18.48
CA LEU A 215 6.73 55.19 17.13
C LEU A 215 8.16 54.76 16.85
N ILE A 216 9.15 55.59 17.21
CA ILE A 216 10.58 55.28 17.04
C ILE A 216 10.95 54.02 17.82
N ASP A 217 10.55 53.94 19.09
CA ASP A 217 10.85 52.82 19.98
C ASP A 217 10.24 51.51 19.45
N ASN A 218 8.94 51.54 19.12
CA ASN A 218 8.24 50.39 18.56
C ASN A 218 8.81 49.97 17.20
N LYS A 219 9.15 50.93 16.34
CA LYS A 219 9.74 50.63 15.02
C LYS A 219 11.12 50.01 15.16
N THR A 220 11.92 50.47 16.11
CA THR A 220 13.26 49.93 16.40
C THR A 220 13.15 48.47 16.86
N LEU A 221 12.25 48.17 17.81
CA LEU A 221 11.99 46.80 18.25
C LEU A 221 11.50 45.90 17.11
N LEU A 222 10.56 46.41 16.30
CA LEU A 222 10.02 45.67 15.16
C LEU A 222 11.13 45.34 14.14
N THR A 223 12.03 46.27 13.85
CA THR A 223 13.16 46.04 12.93
C THR A 223 14.16 45.00 13.47
N ILE A 224 14.33 44.89 14.79
CA ILE A 224 15.18 43.85 15.38
C ILE A 224 14.52 42.47 15.24
N LEU A 225 13.20 42.39 15.44
CA LEU A 225 12.45 41.14 15.51
C LEU A 225 11.94 40.61 14.16
N ASP A 226 11.80 41.47 13.14
CA ASP A 226 11.31 41.09 11.80
C ASP A 226 12.45 40.94 10.79
N LYS A 227 13.58 40.34 11.22
CA LYS A 227 14.68 40.03 10.30
C LYS A 227 14.36 38.79 9.45
N PRO A 228 14.72 38.79 8.15
CA PRO A 228 14.45 37.65 7.26
C PRO A 228 15.17 36.37 7.72
N ASP A 229 16.35 36.50 8.30
CA ASP A 229 17.13 35.38 8.87
C ASP A 229 16.32 34.61 9.93
N LEU A 230 15.57 35.32 10.78
CA LEU A 230 14.72 34.72 11.82
C LEU A 230 13.58 33.85 11.27
N LYS A 231 13.34 33.89 9.95
CA LYS A 231 12.33 33.08 9.25
C LYS A 231 12.95 31.82 8.60
N GLN A 232 14.28 31.72 8.51
CA GLN A 232 15.00 30.62 7.86
C GLN A 232 15.10 29.35 8.73
N LEU A 233 14.97 29.47 10.05
CA LEU A 233 15.06 28.32 10.95
C LEU A 233 13.99 27.27 10.65
N ARG A 234 12.76 27.69 10.30
CA ARG A 234 11.66 26.77 10.04
C ARG A 234 11.91 25.88 8.81
N PRO A 235 12.24 26.41 7.61
CA PRO A 235 12.66 25.60 6.46
C PRO A 235 13.82 24.62 6.75
N LEU A 236 14.81 25.04 7.54
CA LEU A 236 15.93 24.18 7.91
C LEU A 236 15.51 23.00 8.80
N VAL A 237 14.61 23.24 9.75
CA VAL A 237 14.02 22.18 10.59
C VAL A 237 13.16 21.22 9.76
N ASP A 238 12.37 21.74 8.82
CA ASP A 238 11.56 20.90 7.92
C ASP A 238 12.46 20.04 7.00
N THR A 239 13.59 20.59 6.55
CA THR A 239 14.63 19.84 5.80
C THR A 239 15.25 18.74 6.66
N LEU A 240 15.57 19.02 7.93
CA LEU A 240 16.11 18.03 8.87
C LEU A 240 15.11 16.89 9.11
N ALA A 241 13.84 17.21 9.33
CA ALA A 241 12.79 16.22 9.50
C ALA A 241 12.66 15.30 8.28
N THR A 242 12.73 15.88 7.07
CA THR A 242 12.70 15.12 5.82
C THR A 242 13.91 14.17 5.70
N ARG A 243 15.12 14.64 6.02
CA ARG A 243 16.33 13.79 6.00
C ARG A 243 16.24 12.61 6.98
N VAL A 244 15.76 12.88 8.20
CA VAL A 244 15.53 11.83 9.20
C VAL A 244 14.53 10.77 8.69
N GLN A 245 13.49 11.19 7.97
CA GLN A 245 12.53 10.26 7.39
C GLN A 245 13.15 9.42 6.27
N ASN A 246 13.93 10.05 5.39
CA ASN A 246 14.65 9.37 4.31
C ASN A 246 15.63 8.32 4.85
N ASP A 247 16.38 8.64 5.92
CA ASP A 247 17.29 7.70 6.58
C ASP A 247 16.55 6.51 7.19
N LYS A 248 15.40 6.75 7.85
CA LYS A 248 14.55 5.67 8.38
C LYS A 248 14.10 4.72 7.28
N GLU A 249 13.69 5.25 6.13
CA GLU A 249 13.25 4.45 4.99
C GLU A 249 14.39 3.63 4.36
N ALA A 250 15.58 4.24 4.23
CA ALA A 250 16.77 3.56 3.76
C ALA A 250 17.16 2.41 4.70
N LEU A 251 17.21 2.67 6.02
CA LEU A 251 17.50 1.65 7.03
C LEU A 251 16.44 0.56 7.07
N PHE A 252 15.16 0.91 6.93
CA PHE A 252 14.09 -0.07 6.82
C PHE A 252 14.30 -0.98 5.61
N CYS A 253 14.58 -0.42 4.42
CA CYS A 253 14.86 -1.21 3.23
C CYS A 253 16.07 -2.13 3.42
N VAL A 254 17.18 -1.61 3.96
CA VAL A 254 18.37 -2.41 4.25
C VAL A 254 18.07 -3.54 5.25
N SER A 255 17.30 -3.27 6.31
CA SER A 255 16.93 -4.30 7.29
C SER A 255 16.14 -5.45 6.67
N GLN A 256 15.28 -5.14 5.70
CA GLN A 256 14.50 -6.13 4.95
C GLN A 256 15.41 -6.96 4.05
N LEU A 257 16.39 -6.32 3.40
CA LEU A 257 17.39 -7.01 2.57
C LEU A 257 18.32 -7.87 3.42
N LYS A 258 18.72 -7.43 4.62
CA LYS A 258 19.55 -8.22 5.55
C LYS A 258 18.89 -9.53 5.97
N ARG A 259 17.55 -9.56 6.13
CA ARG A 259 16.81 -10.79 6.40
C ARG A 259 16.83 -11.77 5.23
N LEU A 260 16.89 -11.27 4.01
CA LEU A 260 17.06 -12.08 2.80
C LEU A 260 18.53 -12.45 2.58
N HIS A 261 19.47 -11.65 3.10
CA HIS A 261 20.90 -11.84 2.92
C HIS A 261 21.74 -11.22 4.06
N PRO A 262 22.28 -12.03 4.99
CA PRO A 262 23.04 -11.54 6.14
C PRO A 262 24.35 -10.82 5.79
N SER A 263 25.01 -11.11 4.66
CA SER A 263 26.38 -10.65 4.35
C SER A 263 26.45 -9.23 3.74
N CYS A 264 25.48 -8.37 4.03
CA CYS A 264 25.28 -7.10 3.31
C CYS A 264 25.89 -5.86 3.98
N GLU A 265 26.60 -6.02 5.10
CA GLU A 265 26.96 -4.90 5.98
C GLU A 265 28.10 -4.00 5.46
N GLU A 266 28.97 -4.50 4.57
CA GLU A 266 30.16 -3.76 4.12
C GLU A 266 29.93 -2.90 2.86
N LYS A 267 28.76 -3.00 2.21
CA LYS A 267 28.49 -2.28 0.96
C LYS A 267 27.85 -0.91 1.21
N PRO A 268 28.17 0.12 0.40
CA PRO A 268 27.46 1.40 0.44
C PRO A 268 25.94 1.18 0.28
N VAL A 269 25.14 1.80 1.16
CA VAL A 269 23.68 1.62 1.19
C VAL A 269 23.04 1.90 -0.17
N ALA A 270 23.41 3.02 -0.81
CA ALA A 270 22.89 3.37 -2.14
C ALA A 270 23.23 2.30 -3.20
N ALA A 271 24.47 1.80 -3.21
CA ALA A 271 24.89 0.76 -4.15
C ALA A 271 24.11 -0.55 -3.94
N LEU A 272 23.87 -0.92 -2.68
CA LEU A 272 23.08 -2.07 -2.32
C LEU A 272 21.62 -1.94 -2.78
N LEU A 273 20.96 -0.83 -2.44
CA LEU A 273 19.57 -0.57 -2.82
C LEU A 273 19.43 -0.55 -4.34
N MET A 274 20.36 0.10 -5.05
CA MET A 274 20.35 0.14 -6.52
C MET A 274 20.53 -1.24 -7.13
N ALA A 275 21.42 -2.08 -6.60
CA ALA A 275 21.62 -3.44 -7.09
C ALA A 275 20.34 -4.28 -6.97
N PHE A 276 19.66 -4.23 -5.81
CA PHE A 276 18.39 -4.94 -5.61
C PHE A 276 17.24 -4.34 -6.42
N ALA A 277 17.19 -3.01 -6.61
CA ALA A 277 16.20 -2.37 -7.48
C ALA A 277 16.38 -2.82 -8.93
N ARG A 278 17.63 -2.90 -9.42
CA ARG A 278 17.96 -3.49 -10.73
C ARG A 278 17.56 -4.95 -10.81
N GLY A 279 17.84 -5.75 -9.78
CA GLY A 279 17.43 -7.15 -9.71
C GLY A 279 15.92 -7.34 -9.80
N CYS A 280 15.15 -6.50 -9.11
CA CYS A 280 13.69 -6.47 -9.24
C CYS A 280 13.26 -6.08 -10.67
N GLY A 281 13.92 -5.08 -11.27
CA GLY A 281 13.66 -4.65 -12.64
C GLY A 281 13.90 -5.75 -13.68
N ALA A 282 15.04 -6.42 -13.62
CA ALA A 282 15.38 -7.52 -14.53
C ALA A 282 14.39 -8.69 -14.44
N LEU A 283 13.91 -8.99 -13.22
CA LEU A 283 12.91 -10.03 -13.02
C LEU A 283 11.53 -9.61 -13.53
N LEU A 284 11.12 -8.36 -13.28
CA LEU A 284 9.87 -7.80 -13.81
C LEU A 284 9.83 -7.81 -15.35
N GLU A 285 10.95 -7.54 -16.02
CA GLU A 285 11.06 -7.67 -17.49
C GLU A 285 10.74 -9.09 -17.95
N LEU A 286 11.27 -10.11 -17.27
CA LEU A 286 11.02 -11.52 -17.61
C LEU A 286 9.56 -11.93 -17.35
N MET A 287 8.91 -11.32 -16.37
CA MET A 287 7.49 -11.54 -16.05
C MET A 287 6.53 -10.90 -17.06
N GLN A 288 7.00 -9.92 -17.85
CA GLN A 288 6.19 -9.18 -18.82
C GLN A 288 6.34 -9.70 -20.25
N THR A 289 7.06 -10.81 -20.46
CA THR A 289 7.33 -11.29 -21.83
C THR A 289 6.00 -11.57 -22.56
N PRO A 290 5.71 -10.89 -23.68
CA PRO A 290 4.47 -11.10 -24.42
C PRO A 290 4.42 -12.53 -24.95
N GLU A 291 3.23 -13.13 -24.87
CA GLU A 291 2.96 -14.46 -25.40
C GLU A 291 3.48 -14.62 -26.82
N SER A 292 4.22 -15.71 -27.03
CA SER A 292 4.63 -16.14 -28.36
C SER A 292 3.40 -16.54 -29.19
N PRO A 293 3.25 -16.08 -30.44
CA PRO A 293 2.05 -16.29 -31.24
C PRO A 293 2.09 -17.67 -31.91
N CYS A 294 1.69 -18.73 -31.20
CA CYS A 294 1.48 -20.06 -31.80
C CYS A 294 0.63 -20.93 -30.86
N SER A 295 -0.69 -20.94 -31.06
CA SER A 295 -1.66 -22.03 -30.80
C SER A 295 -3.07 -21.45 -31.10
N SER A 296 -3.52 -21.43 -32.35
CA SER A 296 -4.33 -22.49 -33.00
C SER A 296 -5.49 -23.02 -32.16
N ASP A 297 -6.69 -22.52 -32.50
CA ASP A 297 -8.05 -23.06 -32.41
C ASP A 297 -8.46 -24.00 -31.27
N GLY A 298 -9.53 -23.57 -30.58
CA GLY A 298 -10.38 -24.44 -29.78
C GLY A 298 -11.66 -23.71 -29.36
N TYR A 299 -12.69 -23.75 -30.20
CA TYR A 299 -14.08 -23.60 -29.76
C TYR A 299 -14.30 -24.51 -28.54
N HIS A 300 -14.78 -24.00 -27.40
CA HIS A 300 -15.75 -24.65 -26.50
C HIS A 300 -16.14 -23.74 -25.32
N SER A 301 -17.44 -23.41 -25.29
CA SER A 301 -18.33 -23.40 -24.11
C SER A 301 -18.14 -22.36 -22.99
N GLU A 302 -18.97 -21.33 -23.08
CA GLU A 302 -19.36 -20.38 -22.03
C GLU A 302 -19.79 -21.10 -20.74
N SER A 303 -18.89 -21.22 -19.75
CA SER A 303 -19.27 -21.52 -18.35
C SER A 303 -18.21 -21.20 -17.29
N GLU A 304 -17.02 -20.69 -17.64
CA GLU A 304 -15.99 -20.31 -16.66
C GLU A 304 -15.83 -18.79 -16.43
N GLN A 305 -16.57 -17.95 -17.16
CA GLN A 305 -16.37 -16.49 -17.17
C GLN A 305 -16.87 -15.77 -15.90
N ASP A 306 -17.85 -16.33 -15.19
CA ASP A 306 -18.43 -15.70 -13.98
C ASP A 306 -17.53 -15.82 -12.74
N ASN A 307 -16.75 -16.90 -12.62
CA ASN A 307 -15.88 -17.11 -11.46
C ASN A 307 -14.61 -16.24 -11.51
N ASP A 308 -14.20 -15.83 -12.71
CA ASP A 308 -13.02 -14.98 -12.92
C ASP A 308 -13.37 -13.48 -12.77
N ARG A 309 -14.57 -13.06 -13.20
CA ARG A 309 -15.10 -11.72 -12.98
C ARG A 309 -15.22 -11.36 -11.49
N GLY A 310 -15.68 -12.30 -10.65
CA GLY A 310 -15.77 -12.10 -9.20
C GLY A 310 -14.40 -11.85 -8.54
N LYS A 311 -13.36 -12.56 -8.99
CA LYS A 311 -11.99 -12.39 -8.48
C LYS A 311 -11.37 -11.05 -8.90
N ASP A 312 -11.60 -10.62 -10.14
CA ASP A 312 -11.18 -9.30 -10.60
C ASP A 312 -11.81 -8.18 -9.76
N LEU A 313 -13.11 -8.28 -9.42
CA LEU A 313 -13.80 -7.27 -8.62
C LEU A 313 -13.28 -7.16 -7.18
N ILE A 314 -12.95 -8.29 -6.54
CA ILE A 314 -12.30 -8.29 -5.21
C ILE A 314 -10.92 -7.64 -5.32
N GLY A 315 -10.18 -7.89 -6.40
CA GLY A 315 -8.91 -7.22 -6.70
C GLY A 315 -9.05 -5.71 -6.87
N ARG A 316 -10.08 -5.25 -7.60
CA ARG A 316 -10.39 -3.81 -7.75
C ARG A 316 -10.73 -3.17 -6.40
N TYR A 317 -11.49 -3.85 -5.54
CA TYR A 317 -11.77 -3.40 -4.18
C TYR A 317 -10.49 -3.31 -3.32
N ALA A 318 -9.63 -4.33 -3.38
CA ALA A 318 -8.34 -4.32 -2.69
C ALA A 318 -7.43 -3.17 -3.18
N SER A 319 -7.45 -2.87 -4.49
CA SER A 319 -6.70 -1.76 -5.09
C SER A 319 -7.11 -0.39 -4.54
N LEU A 320 -8.38 -0.21 -4.16
CA LEU A 320 -8.81 1.02 -3.49
C LEU A 320 -8.06 1.24 -2.17
N TYR A 321 -7.87 0.17 -1.39
CA TYR A 321 -7.16 0.24 -0.12
C TYR A 321 -5.64 0.42 -0.29
N TYR A 322 -5.02 -0.34 -1.20
CA TYR A 322 -3.56 -0.37 -1.32
C TYR A 322 -2.99 0.71 -2.24
N GLN A 323 -3.76 1.24 -3.19
CA GLN A 323 -3.25 2.18 -4.20
C GLN A 323 -3.92 3.56 -4.13
N HIS A 324 -5.26 3.59 -4.00
CA HIS A 324 -6.02 4.84 -4.08
C HIS A 324 -6.07 5.57 -2.74
N ARG A 325 -6.34 4.83 -1.65
CA ARG A 325 -6.40 5.36 -0.29
C ARG A 325 -5.09 6.04 0.16
N PRO A 326 -3.87 5.48 -0.07
CA PRO A 326 -2.64 6.16 0.33
C PRO A 326 -2.42 7.50 -0.40
N ARG A 327 -2.75 7.57 -1.70
CA ARG A 327 -2.68 8.82 -2.48
C ARG A 327 -3.64 9.88 -1.97
N ALA A 328 -4.86 9.47 -1.63
CA ALA A 328 -5.84 10.36 -1.03
C ALA A 328 -5.40 10.81 0.37
N LEU A 329 -4.80 9.92 1.16
CA LEU A 329 -4.28 10.23 2.49
C LEU A 329 -3.13 11.24 2.42
N GLU A 330 -2.17 11.04 1.52
CA GLU A 330 -1.06 11.96 1.26
C GLU A 330 -1.55 13.36 0.87
N ALA A 331 -2.57 13.45 0.01
CA ALA A 331 -3.18 14.73 -0.34
C ALA A 331 -3.88 15.39 0.86
N LEU A 332 -4.58 14.62 1.71
CA LEU A 332 -5.16 15.14 2.95
C LEU A 332 -4.07 15.56 3.96
N ASP A 333 -2.91 14.90 3.96
CA ASP A 333 -1.77 15.26 4.79
C ASP A 333 -1.13 16.58 4.37
N SER A 334 -1.19 16.92 3.08
CA SER A 334 -0.70 18.20 2.54
C SER A 334 -1.59 19.40 2.85
N LEU A 335 -2.83 19.18 3.34
CA LEU A 335 -3.76 20.25 3.67
C LEU A 335 -3.43 20.85 5.05
N PRO A 336 -3.13 22.17 5.14
CA PRO A 336 -2.73 22.81 6.39
C PRO A 336 -3.77 22.67 7.49
N GLU A 337 -5.06 22.80 7.16
CA GLU A 337 -6.16 22.74 8.12
C GLU A 337 -6.33 21.35 8.75
N LEU A 338 -5.75 20.32 8.11
CA LEU A 338 -5.83 18.93 8.58
C LEU A 338 -4.50 18.44 9.15
N ALA A 339 -3.44 19.25 9.21
CA ALA A 339 -2.07 18.82 9.56
C ALA A 339 -2.03 17.91 10.82
N HIS A 340 -2.75 18.28 11.88
CA HIS A 340 -2.77 17.57 13.16
C HIS A 340 -3.92 16.54 13.30
N ALA A 341 -4.82 16.44 12.33
CA ALA A 341 -6.05 15.65 12.42
C ALA A 341 -5.90 14.23 11.79
N THR A 342 -4.85 13.49 12.16
CA THR A 342 -4.50 12.19 11.54
C THR A 342 -5.63 11.14 11.60
N GLN A 343 -6.34 11.08 12.73
CA GLN A 343 -7.49 10.18 12.91
C GLN A 343 -8.69 10.60 12.03
N LEU A 344 -8.91 11.90 11.88
CA LEU A 344 -10.00 12.43 11.05
C LEU A 344 -9.77 12.08 9.57
N LYS A 345 -8.54 12.24 9.07
CA LYS A 345 -8.19 11.86 7.69
C LYS A 345 -8.53 10.40 7.39
N SER A 346 -8.18 9.49 8.29
CA SER A 346 -8.52 8.07 8.14
C SER A 346 -10.03 7.82 8.17
N LYS A 347 -10.78 8.54 9.03
CA LYS A 347 -12.25 8.46 9.09
C LYS A 347 -12.91 9.01 7.83
N ILE A 348 -12.41 10.10 7.25
CA ILE A 348 -12.91 10.66 5.98
C ILE A 348 -12.84 9.60 4.88
N LEU A 349 -11.67 8.99 4.68
CA LEU A 349 -11.47 7.99 3.63
C LEU A 349 -12.33 6.74 3.87
N PHE A 350 -12.48 6.30 5.13
CA PHE A 350 -13.38 5.21 5.49
C PHE A 350 -14.85 5.56 5.18
N SER A 351 -15.30 6.76 5.56
CA SER A 351 -16.66 7.22 5.32
C SER A 351 -16.99 7.31 3.83
N VAL A 352 -16.05 7.72 2.98
CA VAL A 352 -16.24 7.72 1.52
C VAL A 352 -16.64 6.33 1.01
N VAL A 353 -15.99 5.27 1.49
CA VAL A 353 -16.31 3.89 1.10
C VAL A 353 -17.72 3.49 1.54
N VAL A 354 -18.05 3.74 2.80
CA VAL A 354 -19.38 3.41 3.35
C VAL A 354 -20.49 4.17 2.63
N LEU A 355 -20.29 5.47 2.39
CA LEU A 355 -21.25 6.32 1.70
C LEU A 355 -21.40 5.92 0.23
N ALA A 356 -20.32 5.59 -0.47
CA ALA A 356 -20.38 5.13 -1.85
C ALA A 356 -21.20 3.84 -2.00
N PHE A 357 -20.97 2.83 -1.16
CA PHE A 357 -21.77 1.60 -1.18
C PHE A 357 -23.25 1.87 -0.89
N ARG A 358 -23.55 2.73 0.09
CA ARG A 358 -24.92 3.11 0.41
C ARG A 358 -25.59 3.84 -0.76
N THR A 359 -24.90 4.80 -1.37
CA THR A 359 -25.40 5.56 -2.52
C THR A 359 -25.65 4.65 -3.72
N CYS A 360 -24.70 3.77 -4.07
CA CYS A 360 -24.85 2.83 -5.17
C CYS A 360 -25.99 1.82 -4.94
N LYS A 361 -26.15 1.31 -3.71
CA LYS A 361 -27.28 0.43 -3.34
C LYS A 361 -28.61 1.13 -3.48
N ASN A 362 -28.72 2.35 -2.96
CA ASN A 362 -29.92 3.17 -3.10
C ASN A 362 -30.22 3.50 -4.57
N LEU A 363 -29.20 3.78 -5.37
CA LEU A 363 -29.34 4.05 -6.80
C LEU A 363 -29.91 2.83 -7.54
N ARG A 364 -29.33 1.63 -7.32
CA ARG A 364 -29.82 0.37 -7.90
C ARG A 364 -31.29 0.12 -7.50
N ASP A 365 -31.59 0.25 -6.21
CA ASP A 365 -32.93 0.01 -5.69
C ASP A 365 -33.95 1.05 -6.21
N THR A 366 -33.52 2.30 -6.42
CA THR A 366 -34.34 3.35 -7.05
C THR A 366 -34.62 3.03 -8.50
N LYS A 367 -33.61 2.60 -9.27
CA LYS A 367 -33.82 2.18 -10.68
C LYS A 367 -34.78 1.02 -10.79
N LEU A 368 -34.66 0.02 -9.92
CA LEU A 368 -35.63 -1.07 -9.85
C LEU A 368 -37.04 -0.53 -9.58
N LYS A 369 -37.23 0.28 -8.53
CA LYS A 369 -38.53 0.86 -8.17
C LYS A 369 -39.14 1.69 -9.30
N GLU A 370 -38.33 2.52 -9.98
CA GLU A 370 -38.75 3.31 -11.13
C GLU A 370 -39.23 2.41 -12.28
N THR A 371 -38.49 1.35 -12.61
CA THR A 371 -38.88 0.39 -13.64
C THR A 371 -40.23 -0.27 -13.33
N PHE A 372 -40.42 -0.77 -12.10
CA PHE A 372 -41.70 -1.37 -11.68
C PHE A 372 -42.85 -0.37 -11.70
N ARG A 373 -42.60 0.87 -11.24
CA ARG A 373 -43.60 1.94 -11.23
C ARG A 373 -44.03 2.33 -12.64
N ASN A 374 -43.08 2.48 -13.56
CA ASN A 374 -43.35 2.91 -14.93
C ASN A 374 -44.05 1.83 -15.75
N LEU A 375 -43.79 0.55 -15.46
CA LEU A 375 -44.45 -0.57 -16.12
C LEU A 375 -45.75 -1.00 -15.42
N HIS A 376 -46.11 -0.37 -14.30
CA HIS A 376 -47.28 -0.70 -13.49
C HIS A 376 -47.35 -2.18 -13.07
N LEU A 377 -46.19 -2.79 -12.77
CA LEU A 377 -46.08 -4.20 -12.40
C LEU A 377 -45.90 -4.37 -10.89
N ASP A 378 -46.60 -5.36 -10.31
CA ASP A 378 -46.33 -5.78 -8.94
C ASP A 378 -45.14 -6.75 -8.90
N CYS A 379 -44.11 -6.33 -8.17
CA CYS A 379 -42.87 -7.05 -7.96
C CYS A 379 -43.02 -8.39 -7.19
N ARG A 380 -44.21 -8.67 -6.66
CA ARG A 380 -44.59 -9.95 -6.00
C ARG A 380 -45.08 -11.02 -6.97
N THR A 381 -45.48 -10.63 -8.18
CA THR A 381 -45.93 -11.58 -9.21
C THR A 381 -44.74 -12.32 -9.82
N ALA A 382 -44.98 -13.50 -10.42
CA ALA A 382 -43.93 -14.25 -11.11
C ALA A 382 -43.27 -13.45 -12.25
N ALA A 383 -44.09 -12.75 -13.05
CA ALA A 383 -43.60 -11.82 -14.08
C ALA A 383 -42.76 -10.68 -13.47
N GLY A 384 -43.17 -10.17 -12.31
CA GLY A 384 -42.41 -9.16 -11.58
C GLY A 384 -41.09 -9.67 -11.00
N GLN A 385 -41.00 -10.94 -10.59
CA GLN A 385 -39.74 -11.54 -10.16
C GLN A 385 -38.77 -11.74 -11.34
N HIS A 386 -39.25 -12.26 -12.48
CA HIS A 386 -38.42 -12.39 -13.69
C HIS A 386 -37.90 -11.04 -14.17
N LEU A 387 -38.76 -10.02 -14.22
CA LEU A 387 -38.35 -8.68 -14.60
C LEU A 387 -37.31 -8.10 -13.62
N ARG A 388 -37.45 -8.33 -12.31
CA ARG A 388 -36.44 -7.90 -11.33
C ARG A 388 -35.09 -8.51 -11.67
N ASP A 389 -35.05 -9.82 -11.93
CA ASP A 389 -33.80 -10.53 -12.23
C ASP A 389 -33.18 -10.05 -13.55
N ASP A 390 -34.00 -9.80 -14.58
CA ASP A 390 -33.55 -9.25 -15.85
C ASP A 390 -32.99 -7.83 -15.72
N VAL A 391 -33.66 -6.97 -14.95
CA VAL A 391 -33.17 -5.60 -14.70
C VAL A 391 -31.85 -5.63 -13.93
N VAL A 392 -31.73 -6.49 -12.90
CA VAL A 392 -30.47 -6.63 -12.16
C VAL A 392 -29.35 -7.17 -13.05
N ARG A 393 -29.63 -8.18 -13.89
CA ARG A 393 -28.66 -8.69 -14.89
C ARG A 393 -28.24 -7.61 -15.88
N CYS A 394 -29.19 -6.80 -16.36
CA CYS A 394 -28.92 -5.69 -17.26
C CYS A 394 -28.02 -4.64 -16.59
N LEU A 395 -28.33 -4.24 -15.35
CA LEU A 395 -27.50 -3.31 -14.57
C LEU A 395 -26.09 -3.87 -14.32
N ALA A 396 -25.96 -5.17 -14.09
CA ALA A 396 -24.65 -5.84 -13.97
C ALA A 396 -23.87 -5.79 -15.29
N ALA A 397 -24.52 -6.09 -16.41
CA ALA A 397 -23.90 -6.14 -17.73
C ALA A 397 -23.46 -4.75 -18.22
N CYS A 398 -24.19 -3.69 -17.88
CA CYS A 398 -23.84 -2.31 -18.23
C CYS A 398 -23.14 -1.54 -17.09
N ALA A 399 -22.70 -2.22 -16.03
CA ALA A 399 -22.16 -1.56 -14.85
C ALA A 399 -20.90 -0.72 -15.14
N GLU A 400 -20.05 -1.14 -16.10
CA GLU A 400 -18.83 -0.40 -16.45
C GLU A 400 -19.09 0.89 -17.25
N THR A 401 -20.18 0.95 -18.02
CA THR A 401 -20.52 2.08 -18.89
C THR A 401 -21.55 3.03 -18.27
N TYR A 402 -22.11 2.67 -17.11
CA TYR A 402 -23.14 3.46 -16.44
C TYR A 402 -22.58 4.81 -15.95
N PRO A 403 -23.25 5.95 -16.23
CA PRO A 403 -22.80 7.27 -15.81
C PRO A 403 -23.04 7.47 -14.31
N LEU A 404 -21.96 7.60 -13.53
CA LEU A 404 -22.01 7.72 -12.06
C LEU A 404 -21.86 9.16 -11.54
N GLY A 405 -21.84 10.18 -12.42
CA GLY A 405 -21.56 11.57 -12.03
C GLY A 405 -22.43 12.11 -10.88
N GLU A 406 -23.74 11.83 -10.91
CA GLU A 406 -24.66 12.23 -9.83
C GLU A 406 -24.37 11.51 -8.51
N ALA A 407 -24.07 10.20 -8.57
CA ALA A 407 -23.73 9.41 -7.38
C ALA A 407 -22.40 9.88 -6.77
N GLU A 408 -21.39 10.15 -7.59
CA GLU A 408 -20.11 10.70 -7.16
C GLU A 408 -20.28 12.08 -6.52
N HIS A 409 -21.14 12.93 -7.10
CA HIS A 409 -21.46 14.24 -6.54
C HIS A 409 -22.16 14.12 -5.19
N GLN A 410 -23.13 13.20 -5.07
CA GLN A 410 -23.86 12.96 -3.83
C GLN A 410 -22.94 12.46 -2.71
N VAL A 411 -22.04 11.50 -2.98
CA VAL A 411 -21.08 11.01 -1.99
C VAL A 411 -20.16 12.13 -1.52
N ARG A 412 -19.66 12.95 -2.45
CA ARG A 412 -18.82 14.11 -2.12
C ARG A 412 -19.57 15.13 -1.27
N ALA A 413 -20.80 15.48 -1.66
CA ALA A 413 -21.64 16.43 -0.95
C ALA A 413 -21.87 15.95 0.50
N LEU A 414 -22.22 14.69 0.71
CA LEU A 414 -22.41 14.12 2.04
C LEU A 414 -21.17 14.22 2.94
N VAL A 415 -19.96 14.00 2.38
CA VAL A 415 -18.71 14.15 3.13
C VAL A 415 -18.46 15.62 3.50
N CYS A 416 -18.58 16.55 2.54
CA CYS A 416 -18.37 17.97 2.79
C CYS A 416 -19.43 18.56 3.74
N ASP A 417 -20.69 18.15 3.60
CA ASP A 417 -21.79 18.58 4.47
C ASP A 417 -21.67 18.06 5.90
N THR A 418 -21.00 16.93 6.10
CA THR A 418 -20.72 16.41 7.45
C THR A 418 -19.56 17.16 8.12
N LEU A 419 -18.65 17.72 7.32
CA LEU A 419 -17.41 18.36 7.75
C LEU A 419 -17.33 19.81 7.24
N LYS A 420 -18.42 20.57 7.45
CA LYS A 420 -18.59 21.94 6.89
C LYS A 420 -17.52 22.92 7.35
N GLU A 421 -16.91 22.66 8.50
CA GLU A 421 -15.79 23.42 9.04
C GLU A 421 -14.48 23.25 8.25
N TYR A 422 -14.36 22.19 7.45
CA TYR A 422 -13.18 21.89 6.61
C TYR A 422 -13.45 22.18 5.13
N LYS A 423 -13.60 23.45 4.77
CA LYS A 423 -13.84 23.88 3.37
C LYS A 423 -12.76 23.44 2.38
N CYS A 424 -11.55 23.18 2.86
CA CYS A 424 -10.44 22.66 2.04
C CYS A 424 -10.74 21.28 1.41
N LEU A 425 -11.73 20.54 1.92
CA LEU A 425 -12.17 19.27 1.32
C LEU A 425 -12.86 19.47 -0.04
N GLU A 426 -13.53 20.60 -0.27
CA GLU A 426 -14.24 20.88 -1.53
C GLU A 426 -13.28 21.10 -2.70
N THR A 427 -12.12 21.70 -2.41
CA THR A 427 -11.07 22.02 -3.38
C THR A 427 -10.07 20.87 -3.56
N CYS A 428 -10.11 19.85 -2.70
CA CYS A 428 -9.21 18.70 -2.77
C CYS A 428 -9.54 17.78 -3.98
N THR A 429 -8.77 17.93 -5.06
CA THR A 429 -8.93 17.16 -6.31
C THR A 429 -8.64 15.66 -6.11
N ALA A 430 -7.68 15.32 -5.26
CA ALA A 430 -7.34 13.94 -4.93
C ALA A 430 -8.48 13.23 -4.18
N LEU A 431 -9.13 13.91 -3.23
CA LEU A 431 -10.31 13.38 -2.55
C LEU A 431 -11.47 13.20 -3.52
N ARG A 432 -11.70 14.17 -4.43
CA ARG A 432 -12.72 14.04 -5.49
C ARG A 432 -12.47 12.83 -6.39
N ARG A 433 -11.23 12.62 -6.81
CA ARG A 433 -10.84 11.44 -7.60
C ARG A 433 -11.08 10.14 -6.82
N TYR A 434 -10.69 10.12 -5.54
CA TYR A 434 -10.91 8.98 -4.67
C TYR A 434 -12.39 8.62 -4.53
N VAL A 435 -13.28 9.62 -4.36
CA VAL A 435 -14.73 9.43 -4.37
C VAL A 435 -15.20 8.78 -5.67
N GLY A 436 -14.71 9.25 -6.82
CA GLY A 436 -15.03 8.66 -8.14
C GLY A 436 -14.60 7.20 -8.26
N ASP A 437 -13.34 6.90 -7.93
CA ASP A 437 -12.78 5.55 -8.02
C ASP A 437 -13.54 4.58 -7.10
N VAL A 438 -13.83 4.99 -5.86
CA VAL A 438 -14.60 4.18 -4.89
C VAL A 438 -16.05 3.98 -5.34
N THR A 439 -16.71 5.02 -5.85
CA THR A 439 -18.11 4.94 -6.32
C THR A 439 -18.24 4.00 -7.52
N ARG A 440 -17.27 4.02 -8.45
CA ARG A 440 -17.25 3.11 -9.60
C ARG A 440 -17.13 1.65 -9.16
N VAL A 441 -16.19 1.35 -8.27
CA VAL A 441 -16.02 -0.02 -7.75
C VAL A 441 -17.23 -0.46 -6.93
N ALA A 442 -17.80 0.42 -6.10
CA ALA A 442 -19.01 0.13 -5.35
C ALA A 442 -20.21 -0.21 -6.27
N TRP A 443 -20.38 0.53 -7.36
CA TRP A 443 -21.43 0.25 -8.36
C TRP A 443 -21.24 -1.12 -9.03
N LEU A 444 -20.01 -1.46 -9.42
CA LEU A 444 -19.71 -2.77 -9.99
C LEU A 444 -20.04 -3.92 -9.03
N LEU A 445 -19.67 -3.76 -7.76
CA LEU A 445 -19.85 -4.76 -6.70
C LEU A 445 -21.32 -4.95 -6.29
N VAL A 446 -22.06 -3.85 -6.15
CA VAL A 446 -23.48 -3.89 -5.74
C VAL A 446 -24.38 -4.49 -6.82
N ASN A 447 -24.00 -4.38 -8.10
CA ASN A 447 -24.80 -4.93 -9.21
C ASN A 447 -24.54 -6.42 -9.49
N GLN A 448 -23.59 -7.06 -8.81
CA GLN A 448 -23.38 -8.51 -8.98
C GLN A 448 -24.58 -9.32 -8.49
N VAL A 449 -24.67 -10.57 -8.95
CA VAL A 449 -25.68 -11.54 -8.52
C VAL A 449 -24.96 -12.80 -8.01
N PRO A 450 -24.89 -13.05 -6.69
CA PRO A 450 -25.34 -12.20 -5.59
C PRO A 450 -24.50 -10.92 -5.41
N GLY A 451 -25.13 -9.84 -4.93
CA GLY A 451 -24.48 -8.55 -4.74
C GLY A 451 -23.53 -8.53 -3.56
N TYR A 452 -22.43 -7.79 -3.69
CA TYR A 452 -21.46 -7.59 -2.61
C TYR A 452 -21.92 -6.45 -1.70
N GLU A 453 -21.75 -6.63 -0.40
CA GLU A 453 -22.10 -5.66 0.63
C GLU A 453 -20.91 -5.41 1.56
N LEU A 454 -20.94 -4.29 2.29
CA LEU A 454 -19.99 -4.06 3.37
C LEU A 454 -20.51 -4.70 4.65
N ASP A 455 -19.61 -5.26 5.46
CA ASP A 455 -19.94 -5.57 6.84
C ASP A 455 -20.30 -4.27 7.57
N THR A 456 -21.42 -4.23 8.29
CA THR A 456 -21.98 -3.02 8.91
C THR A 456 -21.72 -2.96 10.41
N ASP A 457 -21.16 -4.02 11.00
CA ASP A 457 -20.80 -4.08 12.42
C ASP A 457 -19.42 -3.43 12.66
N PHE A 458 -19.44 -2.11 12.84
CA PHE A 458 -18.24 -1.31 13.16
C PHE A 458 -18.13 -0.96 14.65
N GLN A 459 -18.76 -1.73 15.53
CA GLN A 459 -18.69 -1.47 16.97
C GLN A 459 -17.24 -1.53 17.45
N THR A 460 -16.85 -0.57 18.29
CA THR A 460 -15.53 -0.53 18.95
C THR A 460 -15.73 -0.12 20.41
N PRO A 461 -14.98 -0.70 21.36
CA PRO A 461 -13.98 -1.75 21.19
C PRO A 461 -14.58 -3.15 21.01
N VAL A 462 -14.03 -3.97 20.09
CA VAL A 462 -14.43 -5.37 19.85
C VAL A 462 -13.19 -6.25 19.75
N ARG A 463 -13.30 -7.55 20.07
CA ARG A 463 -12.20 -8.51 19.89
C ARG A 463 -11.93 -8.80 18.41
N LEU A 464 -10.66 -9.00 18.07
CA LEU A 464 -10.25 -9.37 16.72
C LEU A 464 -10.87 -10.71 16.31
N LYS A 465 -11.60 -10.69 15.20
CA LYS A 465 -12.20 -11.87 14.56
C LYS A 465 -11.35 -12.26 13.34
N ASN A 466 -10.55 -13.32 13.43
CA ASN A 466 -9.56 -13.67 12.39
C ASN A 466 -10.19 -14.05 11.03
N ASP A 467 -11.45 -14.45 11.03
CA ASP A 467 -12.27 -14.73 9.85
C ASP A 467 -12.68 -13.45 9.11
N ARG A 468 -12.88 -12.32 9.82
CA ARG A 468 -13.36 -11.06 9.22
C ARG A 468 -12.36 -9.91 9.24
N HIS A 469 -11.33 -9.98 10.08
CA HIS A 469 -10.40 -8.89 10.32
C HIS A 469 -8.96 -9.28 9.95
N GLN A 470 -8.22 -8.31 9.42
CA GLN A 470 -6.78 -8.36 9.26
C GLN A 470 -6.14 -7.14 9.93
N ARG A 471 -4.99 -7.34 10.58
CA ARG A 471 -4.30 -6.26 11.29
C ARG A 471 -3.59 -5.35 10.31
N HIS A 472 -3.69 -4.04 10.56
CA HIS A 472 -2.81 -3.07 9.93
C HIS A 472 -1.35 -3.32 10.36
N HIS A 473 -0.39 -2.99 9.50
CA HIS A 473 1.04 -3.23 9.81
C HIS A 473 1.54 -2.43 11.03
N SER A 474 0.90 -1.30 11.35
CA SER A 474 1.21 -0.46 12.51
C SER A 474 0.44 -0.83 13.78
N ALA A 475 -0.35 -1.91 13.75
CA ALA A 475 -1.20 -2.30 14.86
C ALA A 475 -0.41 -3.07 15.93
N ASP A 476 -0.81 -2.93 17.20
CA ASP A 476 -0.23 -3.66 18.30
C ASP A 476 -0.53 -5.16 18.18
N ARG A 477 0.52 -5.98 18.10
CA ARG A 477 0.38 -7.44 17.96
C ARG A 477 0.07 -8.14 19.28
N THR A 478 0.18 -7.44 20.40
CA THR A 478 -0.02 -8.01 21.75
C THR A 478 -1.46 -7.88 22.25
N SER A 479 -2.25 -6.97 21.66
CA SER A 479 -3.66 -6.74 22.03
C SER A 479 -4.61 -7.25 20.94
N ASP A 480 -5.64 -8.00 21.32
CA ASP A 480 -6.72 -8.41 20.41
C ASP A 480 -7.88 -7.40 20.37
N VAL A 481 -7.74 -6.23 21.01
CA VAL A 481 -8.79 -5.22 21.06
C VAL A 481 -8.70 -4.30 19.85
N VAL A 482 -9.73 -4.32 19.01
CA VAL A 482 -9.90 -3.42 17.85
C VAL A 482 -10.28 -2.03 18.35
N LYS A 483 -9.41 -1.05 18.06
CA LYS A 483 -9.61 0.37 18.41
C LYS A 483 -10.22 1.16 17.25
N ALA A 484 -9.89 0.82 16.01
CA ALA A 484 -10.37 1.54 14.84
C ALA A 484 -10.41 0.65 13.59
N TYR A 485 -11.39 0.90 12.74
CA TYR A 485 -11.47 0.35 11.39
C TYR A 485 -10.84 1.33 10.39
N LEU A 486 -9.91 0.84 9.59
CA LEU A 486 -9.29 1.59 8.49
C LEU A 486 -9.90 1.24 7.13
N TRP A 487 -10.48 0.04 7.02
CA TRP A 487 -11.11 -0.47 5.82
C TRP A 487 -12.23 -1.45 6.18
N PRO A 488 -13.42 -1.34 5.57
CA PRO A 488 -14.52 -2.26 5.86
C PRO A 488 -14.28 -3.65 5.25
N ALA A 489 -14.89 -4.68 5.84
CA ALA A 489 -14.91 -6.01 5.24
C ALA A 489 -15.93 -6.02 4.09
N LEU A 490 -15.63 -6.80 3.05
CA LEU A 490 -16.55 -7.08 1.96
C LEU A 490 -17.16 -8.46 2.19
N VAL A 491 -18.49 -8.54 2.08
CA VAL A 491 -19.27 -9.75 2.31
C VAL A 491 -20.17 -10.04 1.12
N VAL A 492 -20.34 -11.32 0.81
CA VAL A 492 -21.31 -11.83 -0.18
C VAL A 492 -22.10 -12.92 0.51
N GLN A 493 -23.43 -12.80 0.55
CA GLN A 493 -24.30 -13.78 1.23
C GLN A 493 -23.82 -14.13 2.66
N ASN A 494 -23.41 -13.11 3.42
CA ASN A 494 -22.86 -13.23 4.78
C ASN A 494 -21.50 -13.97 4.91
N VAL A 495 -20.86 -14.31 3.79
CA VAL A 495 -19.49 -14.84 3.75
C VAL A 495 -18.52 -13.68 3.53
N CYS A 496 -17.49 -13.58 4.38
CA CYS A 496 -16.44 -12.57 4.20
C CYS A 496 -15.51 -12.96 3.05
N VAL A 497 -15.50 -12.14 2.00
CA VAL A 497 -14.68 -12.32 0.80
C VAL A 497 -13.46 -11.39 0.79
N TYR A 498 -13.50 -10.31 1.57
CA TYR A 498 -12.35 -9.45 1.84
C TYR A 498 -12.37 -9.00 3.30
N LYS A 499 -11.27 -9.22 4.03
CA LYS A 499 -11.19 -8.89 5.47
C LYS A 499 -11.08 -7.39 5.71
N ALA A 500 -11.77 -6.90 6.75
CA ALA A 500 -11.64 -5.54 7.23
C ALA A 500 -10.20 -5.29 7.72
N VAL A 501 -9.67 -4.09 7.48
CA VAL A 501 -8.36 -3.70 8.02
C VAL A 501 -8.57 -2.92 9.31
N VAL A 502 -7.98 -3.43 10.40
CA VAL A 502 -8.19 -2.86 11.75
C VAL A 502 -6.88 -2.49 12.44
N VAL A 503 -6.95 -1.48 13.29
CA VAL A 503 -5.89 -1.12 14.24
C VAL A 503 -6.26 -1.69 15.61
N THR A 504 -5.32 -2.41 16.20
CA THR A 504 -5.41 -2.99 17.54
C THR A 504 -4.46 -2.25 18.48
N GLY A 505 -4.80 -2.20 19.76
CA GLY A 505 -3.99 -1.52 20.79
C GLY A 505 -4.45 -1.89 22.20
N GLY A 506 -3.52 -1.94 23.17
CA GLY A 506 -3.86 -1.98 24.60
C GLY A 506 -4.62 -0.72 25.02
N THR A 507 -5.60 -0.85 25.92
CA THR A 507 -6.50 0.24 26.38
C THR A 507 -5.73 1.50 26.69
#